data_AF-A0A6P4JGC2-F1
#
_entry.id   AF-A0A6P4JGC2-F1
#
_cell.length_a   1.000
_cell.length_b   1.000
_cell.length_c   1.000
_cell.angle_alpha   90.00
_cell.angle_beta   90.00
_cell.angle_gamma   90.00
#
_symmetry.space_group_name_H-M   'P 1'
#
loop_
_entity.id
_entity.type
_entity.pdbx_description
1 polymer ?
#
loop_
_entity_poly.entity_id
_entity_poly.type
_entity_poly.pdbx_seq_one_letter_code
_entity_poly.pdbx_strand_id
1 'polypeptide(L)'
;MVAPSQKSAYRPSASLILAAKDDSNKEYDYSLLLIKRAEGTSYTLNHCVFPGGVFDPRDDESPEWLRYFSSFGITAEQLKILTHDQQSPRPEFLSGGQHLSKDIALRLTALREAFEEVGILICVSRDSFNNWDSTAKGLPPRALLLDPISDRTEWQRRVHNDASQFLELCKHLNVIPNLWALHEWSVWRTAATANRKYDTVYYVTTLDNDAKEVSLLLEPHEVASAHWMSPKEAWSRSQDGTIWLPFMLLYDTARLMNLHRWQELADFSRHRSIWGGTMVQPVYYRSWRLHTNYHSVGVVE
;
A
#
# COMPACT_ATOMS: atom_id res chain seq x y z
N MET A 1 -16.95 30.07 17.37
CA MET A 1 -16.96 28.75 18.02
C MET A 1 -16.58 27.72 16.98
N VAL A 2 -15.34 27.22 17.03
CA VAL A 2 -14.89 26.14 16.15
C VAL A 2 -15.53 24.86 16.70
N ALA A 3 -16.34 24.19 15.90
CA ALA A 3 -16.91 22.90 16.28
C ALA A 3 -15.75 21.95 16.63
N PRO A 4 -15.83 21.17 17.74
CA PRO A 4 -14.79 20.21 18.05
C PRO A 4 -14.71 19.21 16.90
N SER A 5 -13.51 19.03 16.32
CA SER A 5 -13.28 18.05 15.27
C SER A 5 -13.72 16.68 15.79
N GLN A 6 -14.80 16.13 15.26
CA GLN A 6 -15.20 14.75 15.55
C GLN A 6 -14.02 13.87 15.17
N LYS A 7 -13.37 13.24 16.16
CA LYS A 7 -12.42 12.17 15.87
C LYS A 7 -13.18 11.13 15.06
N SER A 8 -12.78 10.93 13.80
CA SER A 8 -13.34 9.86 12.97
C SER A 8 -13.26 8.55 13.74
N ALA A 9 -14.35 7.79 13.77
CA ALA A 9 -14.39 6.47 14.39
C ALA A 9 -13.46 5.45 13.69
N TYR A 10 -12.98 5.79 12.49
CA TYR A 10 -12.10 4.97 11.66
C TYR A 10 -10.72 5.64 11.58
N ARG A 11 -9.68 4.87 11.90
CA ARG A 11 -8.30 5.33 11.79
C ARG A 11 -7.83 5.25 10.33
N PRO A 12 -7.26 6.31 9.75
CA PRO A 12 -6.64 6.23 8.44
C PRO A 12 -5.49 5.22 8.41
N SER A 13 -5.34 4.52 7.31
CA SER A 13 -4.30 3.51 7.08
C SER A 13 -4.01 3.39 5.59
N ALA A 14 -2.85 2.86 5.25
CA ALA A 14 -2.45 2.62 3.88
C ALA A 14 -1.75 1.27 3.74
N SER A 15 -2.01 0.59 2.63
CA SER A 15 -1.41 -0.70 2.31
C SER A 15 -0.88 -0.73 0.89
N LEU A 16 0.16 -1.53 0.66
CA LEU A 16 0.87 -1.63 -0.60
C LEU A 16 0.69 -3.01 -1.25
N ILE A 17 -0.05 -3.04 -2.35
CA ILE A 17 -0.06 -4.16 -3.29
C ILE A 17 1.21 -4.08 -4.12
N LEU A 18 2.20 -4.88 -3.75
CA LEU A 18 3.48 -4.93 -4.45
C LEU A 18 3.51 -6.12 -5.41
N ALA A 19 3.70 -5.84 -6.70
CA ALA A 19 3.86 -6.87 -7.73
C ALA A 19 5.29 -6.87 -8.28
N ALA A 20 5.91 -8.04 -8.39
CA ALA A 20 7.22 -8.22 -9.02
C ALA A 20 7.10 -9.22 -10.18
N LYS A 21 8.00 -9.16 -11.17
CA LYS A 21 7.95 -10.08 -12.32
C LYS A 21 8.17 -11.52 -11.88
N ASP A 22 7.63 -12.45 -12.64
CA ASP A 22 7.86 -13.89 -12.50
C ASP A 22 8.03 -14.47 -13.92
N ASP A 23 8.17 -15.79 -14.01
CA ASP A 23 8.33 -16.52 -15.27
C ASP A 23 7.23 -16.16 -16.28
N SER A 24 7.66 -15.62 -17.42
CA SER A 24 6.80 -15.13 -18.49
C SER A 24 5.94 -16.23 -19.15
N ASN A 25 6.32 -17.50 -18.98
CA ASN A 25 5.62 -18.66 -19.52
C ASN A 25 4.45 -19.13 -18.65
N LYS A 26 4.31 -18.60 -17.42
CA LYS A 26 3.17 -18.91 -16.55
C LYS A 26 1.90 -18.19 -17.02
N GLU A 27 0.77 -18.63 -16.45
CA GLU A 27 -0.53 -17.95 -16.64
C GLU A 27 -0.45 -16.48 -16.19
N TYR A 28 0.29 -16.21 -15.11
CA TYR A 28 0.65 -14.87 -14.64
C TYR A 28 2.16 -14.70 -14.66
N ASP A 29 2.66 -13.65 -15.29
CA ASP A 29 4.10 -13.33 -15.34
C ASP A 29 4.53 -12.34 -14.23
N TYR A 30 3.75 -12.30 -13.16
CA TYR A 30 4.04 -11.55 -11.96
C TYR A 30 3.50 -12.27 -10.72
N SER A 31 4.08 -11.94 -9.58
CA SER A 31 3.66 -12.39 -8.27
C SER A 31 3.41 -11.18 -7.35
N LEU A 32 2.42 -11.32 -6.47
CA LEU A 32 2.07 -10.36 -5.43
C LEU A 32 2.77 -10.72 -4.12
N LEU A 33 3.26 -9.72 -3.40
CA LEU A 33 3.79 -9.92 -2.04
C LEU A 33 2.66 -9.97 -1.03
N LEU A 34 2.50 -11.11 -0.35
CA LEU A 34 1.65 -11.26 0.83
C LEU A 34 2.50 -11.57 2.06
N ILE A 35 2.11 -11.00 3.20
CA ILE A 35 2.69 -11.30 4.50
C ILE A 35 1.68 -12.04 5.37
N LYS A 36 2.13 -13.08 6.06
CA LYS A 36 1.38 -13.73 7.13
C LYS A 36 1.66 -12.98 8.43
N ARG A 37 0.62 -12.44 9.05
CA ARG A 37 0.76 -11.72 10.32
C ARG A 37 1.20 -12.66 11.45
N ALA A 38 2.06 -12.17 12.32
CA ALA A 38 2.40 -12.85 13.57
C ALA A 38 1.15 -13.05 14.45
N GLU A 39 1.14 -14.10 15.28
CA GLU A 39 -0.04 -14.49 16.06
C GLU A 39 -0.61 -13.33 16.90
N GLY A 40 0.28 -12.53 17.52
CA GLY A 40 -0.10 -11.37 18.33
C GLY A 40 -0.80 -10.24 17.58
N THR A 41 -0.62 -10.14 16.27
CA THR A 41 -1.26 -9.10 15.43
C THR A 41 -2.28 -9.67 14.45
N SER A 42 -2.44 -10.99 14.41
CA SER A 42 -3.41 -11.70 13.56
C SER A 42 -4.83 -11.58 14.11
N TYR A 43 -5.84 -11.53 13.22
CA TYR A 43 -7.25 -11.67 13.62
C TYR A 43 -7.68 -13.15 13.67
N THR A 44 -6.99 -14.00 12.94
CA THR A 44 -7.29 -15.42 12.76
C THR A 44 -6.03 -16.18 12.35
N LEU A 45 -6.09 -17.50 12.42
CA LEU A 45 -5.02 -18.39 11.96
C LEU A 45 -4.75 -18.18 10.46
N ASN A 46 -3.46 -18.21 10.08
CA ASN A 46 -3.00 -18.02 8.70
C ASN A 46 -3.46 -16.70 8.04
N HIS A 47 -3.70 -15.66 8.85
CA HIS A 47 -4.09 -14.35 8.35
C HIS A 47 -3.00 -13.71 7.49
N CYS A 48 -3.26 -13.65 6.19
CA CYS A 48 -2.38 -13.02 5.20
C CYS A 48 -2.95 -11.67 4.74
N VAL A 49 -2.07 -10.69 4.60
CA VAL A 49 -2.38 -9.35 4.13
C VAL A 49 -1.30 -8.82 3.18
N PHE A 50 -1.59 -7.72 2.50
CA PHE A 50 -0.56 -6.88 1.88
C PHE A 50 0.16 -6.07 2.96
N PRO A 51 1.46 -5.74 2.79
CA PRO A 51 2.16 -4.88 3.72
C PRO A 51 1.45 -3.54 3.91
N GLY A 52 1.41 -3.04 5.14
CA GLY A 52 0.74 -1.78 5.43
C GLY A 52 0.23 -1.65 6.86
N GLY A 53 -0.11 -0.42 7.23
CA GLY A 53 -0.47 -0.11 8.60
C GLY A 53 -1.07 1.27 8.77
N VAL A 54 -0.99 1.77 9.99
CA VAL A 54 -1.74 2.94 10.44
C VAL A 54 -0.97 4.20 10.07
N PHE A 55 -1.70 5.19 9.56
CA PHE A 55 -1.16 6.52 9.32
C PHE A 55 -0.69 7.17 10.63
N ASP A 56 0.56 7.64 10.68
CA ASP A 56 1.09 8.42 11.79
C ASP A 56 0.95 9.93 11.50
N PRO A 57 0.02 10.66 12.18
CA PRO A 57 -0.21 12.07 11.88
C PRO A 57 0.96 13.00 12.19
N ARG A 58 1.86 12.59 13.09
CA ARG A 58 3.00 13.41 13.49
C ARG A 58 4.10 13.33 12.44
N ASP A 59 4.38 12.11 11.97
CA ASP A 59 5.58 11.85 11.18
C ASP A 59 5.29 11.70 9.68
N ASP A 60 4.18 11.06 9.28
CA ASP A 60 3.81 10.90 7.87
C ASP A 60 3.28 12.22 7.27
N GLU A 61 2.75 13.14 8.10
CA GLU A 61 2.29 14.49 7.70
C GLU A 61 3.26 15.60 8.12
N SER A 62 4.48 15.24 8.52
CA SER A 62 5.48 16.20 8.99
C SER A 62 5.85 17.21 7.89
N PRO A 63 5.90 18.53 8.20
CA PRO A 63 6.35 19.54 7.24
C PRO A 63 7.82 19.36 6.81
N GLU A 64 8.62 18.57 7.54
CA GLU A 64 9.99 18.25 7.16
C GLU A 64 10.07 17.45 5.84
N TRP A 65 9.02 16.69 5.50
CA TRP A 65 8.94 16.02 4.19
C TRP A 65 8.91 17.02 3.05
N LEU A 66 8.13 18.10 3.15
CA LEU A 66 8.09 19.14 2.13
C LEU A 66 9.45 19.81 1.95
N ARG A 67 10.13 20.14 3.06
CA ARG A 67 11.49 20.70 3.02
C ARG A 67 12.47 19.75 2.35
N TYR A 68 12.37 18.46 2.66
CA TYR A 68 13.22 17.44 2.08
C TYR A 68 12.97 17.29 0.57
N PHE A 69 11.71 17.19 0.13
CA PHE A 69 11.35 17.17 -1.29
C PHE A 69 11.84 18.42 -2.03
N SER A 70 11.67 19.61 -1.46
CA SER A 70 12.19 20.85 -2.04
C SER A 70 13.72 20.85 -2.15
N SER A 71 14.44 20.26 -1.19
CA SER A 71 15.91 20.11 -1.28
C SER A 71 16.35 19.20 -2.42
N PHE A 72 15.47 18.34 -2.93
CA PHE A 72 15.67 17.52 -4.13
C PHE A 72 15.26 18.21 -5.44
N GLY A 73 14.75 19.45 -5.36
CA GLY A 73 14.28 20.20 -6.52
C GLY A 73 12.83 19.89 -6.91
N ILE A 74 12.11 19.11 -6.09
CA ILE A 74 10.70 18.79 -6.35
C ILE A 74 9.84 20.03 -6.11
N THR A 75 9.07 20.42 -7.11
CA THR A 75 8.20 21.59 -7.04
C THR A 75 6.85 21.26 -6.39
N ALA A 76 6.15 22.30 -5.91
CA ALA A 76 4.80 22.14 -5.40
C ALA A 76 3.85 21.62 -6.50
N GLU A 77 4.06 22.00 -7.76
CA GLU A 77 3.30 21.55 -8.92
C GLU A 77 3.47 20.04 -9.14
N GLN A 78 4.69 19.52 -9.02
CA GLN A 78 4.96 18.07 -9.14
C GLN A 78 4.29 17.26 -8.04
N LEU A 79 4.23 17.80 -6.82
CA LEU A 79 3.49 17.18 -5.71
C LEU A 79 1.97 17.29 -5.90
N LYS A 80 1.48 18.40 -6.47
CA LYS A 80 0.05 18.60 -6.76
C LYS A 80 -0.49 17.60 -7.80
N ILE A 81 0.33 17.13 -8.74
CA ILE A 81 -0.07 16.08 -9.71
C ILE A 81 -0.61 14.84 -8.99
N LEU A 82 0.01 14.45 -7.87
CA LEU A 82 -0.44 13.29 -7.09
C LEU A 82 -1.87 13.47 -6.57
N THR A 83 -2.31 14.71 -6.34
CA THR A 83 -3.57 15.03 -5.64
C THR A 83 -4.65 15.62 -6.54
N HIS A 84 -4.30 16.30 -7.65
CA HIS A 84 -5.22 17.10 -8.48
C HIS A 84 -5.73 16.40 -9.75
N ASP A 85 -5.09 15.32 -10.21
CA ASP A 85 -5.47 14.63 -11.45
C ASP A 85 -6.71 13.73 -11.30
N GLN A 86 -7.52 13.99 -10.27
CA GLN A 86 -8.63 13.13 -9.86
C GLN A 86 -9.94 13.67 -10.44
N GLN A 87 -10.55 12.89 -11.34
CA GLN A 87 -11.77 13.26 -12.05
C GLN A 87 -13.06 12.93 -11.28
N SER A 88 -12.96 12.24 -10.13
CA SER A 88 -14.10 11.88 -9.29
C SER A 88 -13.92 12.35 -7.84
N PRO A 89 -15.02 12.51 -7.07
CA PRO A 89 -14.94 12.83 -5.65
C PRO A 89 -14.18 11.74 -4.88
N ARG A 90 -13.21 12.17 -4.06
CA ARG A 90 -12.45 11.26 -3.19
C ARG A 90 -12.99 11.26 -1.77
N PRO A 91 -12.85 10.13 -1.06
CA PRO A 91 -13.15 10.05 0.36
C PRO A 91 -12.41 11.12 1.16
N GLU A 92 -13.07 11.68 2.19
CA GLU A 92 -12.55 12.80 2.96
C GLU A 92 -11.18 12.51 3.60
N PHE A 93 -10.93 11.26 4.03
CA PHE A 93 -9.66 10.90 4.69
C PHE A 93 -8.44 10.90 3.74
N LEU A 94 -8.67 10.88 2.43
CA LEU A 94 -7.64 11.03 1.38
C LEU A 94 -7.46 12.50 0.97
N SER A 95 -8.32 13.39 1.44
CA SER A 95 -8.37 14.80 1.06
C SER A 95 -7.95 15.70 2.22
N GLY A 96 -7.56 16.94 1.91
CA GLY A 96 -7.12 17.91 2.91
C GLY A 96 -5.73 17.60 3.47
N GLY A 97 -5.51 17.99 4.74
CA GLY A 97 -4.20 17.96 5.41
C GLY A 97 -3.85 19.34 5.99
N GLN A 98 -3.15 19.37 7.12
CA GLN A 98 -2.70 20.58 7.79
C GLN A 98 -1.41 21.14 7.18
N HIS A 99 -0.45 20.25 6.91
CA HIS A 99 0.88 20.62 6.42
C HIS A 99 1.20 19.96 5.09
N LEU A 100 0.81 18.69 4.95
CA LEU A 100 0.99 17.88 3.76
C LEU A 100 -0.37 17.31 3.35
N SER A 101 -0.60 17.15 2.05
CA SER A 101 -1.83 16.50 1.59
C SER A 101 -1.96 15.10 2.18
N LYS A 102 -3.15 14.73 2.65
CA LYS A 102 -3.44 13.38 3.16
C LYS A 102 -3.10 12.27 2.18
N ASP A 103 -3.30 12.49 0.88
CA ASP A 103 -2.91 11.52 -0.15
C ASP A 103 -1.40 11.31 -0.20
N ILE A 104 -0.62 12.40 -0.14
CA ILE A 104 0.85 12.30 -0.08
C ILE A 104 1.28 11.60 1.21
N ALA A 105 0.68 11.97 2.33
CA ALA A 105 1.00 11.40 3.64
C ALA A 105 0.67 9.90 3.71
N LEU A 106 -0.46 9.46 3.14
CA LEU A 106 -0.83 8.04 3.08
C LEU A 106 0.03 7.23 2.11
N ARG A 107 0.56 7.84 1.04
CA ARG A 107 1.59 7.21 0.20
C ARG A 107 2.89 7.01 0.99
N LEU A 108 3.29 8.00 1.79
CA LEU A 108 4.43 7.86 2.71
C LEU A 108 4.18 6.74 3.73
N THR A 109 2.99 6.68 4.33
CA THR A 109 2.59 5.58 5.23
C THR A 109 2.77 4.22 4.55
N ALA A 110 2.24 4.01 3.35
CA ALA A 110 2.34 2.72 2.66
C ALA A 110 3.80 2.31 2.40
N LEU A 111 4.66 3.27 2.04
CA LEU A 111 6.08 3.03 1.80
C LEU A 111 6.87 2.78 3.09
N ARG A 112 6.56 3.53 4.16
CA ARG A 112 7.14 3.35 5.49
C ARG A 112 6.81 1.96 6.03
N GLU A 113 5.53 1.59 6.03
CA GLU A 113 5.06 0.29 6.55
C GLU A 113 5.64 -0.89 5.75
N ALA A 114 5.76 -0.77 4.42
CA ALA A 114 6.44 -1.78 3.61
C ALA A 114 7.93 -1.93 3.98
N PHE A 115 8.60 -0.85 4.38
CA PHE A 115 9.95 -0.93 4.91
C PHE A 115 9.99 -1.53 6.32
N GLU A 116 9.07 -1.14 7.20
CA GLU A 116 8.96 -1.67 8.55
C GLU A 116 8.72 -3.18 8.53
N GLU A 117 7.72 -3.67 7.81
CA GLU A 117 7.29 -5.07 7.86
C GLU A 117 8.20 -6.02 7.06
N VAL A 118 8.67 -5.61 5.88
CA VAL A 118 9.41 -6.48 4.94
C VAL A 118 10.73 -5.90 4.43
N GLY A 119 11.14 -4.74 4.96
CA GLY A 119 12.40 -4.11 4.63
C GLY A 119 12.47 -3.54 3.22
N ILE A 120 11.35 -3.47 2.49
CA ILE A 120 11.35 -3.00 1.09
C ILE A 120 11.31 -1.48 1.08
N LEU A 121 12.33 -0.85 0.50
CA LEU A 121 12.38 0.59 0.27
C LEU A 121 12.20 0.89 -1.22
N ILE A 122 11.07 1.51 -1.56
CA ILE A 122 10.74 1.94 -2.92
C ILE A 122 11.06 3.42 -3.05
N CYS A 123 12.12 3.72 -3.78
CA CYS A 123 12.67 5.06 -3.85
C CYS A 123 13.18 5.41 -5.26
N VAL A 124 13.55 6.66 -5.44
CA VAL A 124 14.27 7.14 -6.64
C VAL A 124 15.43 8.01 -6.20
N SER A 125 16.52 7.94 -6.98
CA SER A 125 17.65 8.84 -6.81
C SER A 125 17.30 10.24 -7.31
N ARG A 126 18.06 11.24 -6.84
CA ARG A 126 17.97 12.62 -7.34
C ARG A 126 18.12 12.69 -8.87
N ASP A 127 19.12 11.99 -9.41
CA ASP A 127 19.43 12.04 -10.84
C ASP A 127 18.33 11.38 -11.66
N SER A 128 17.79 10.24 -11.19
CA SER A 128 16.67 9.56 -11.85
C SER A 128 15.42 10.41 -11.87
N PHE A 129 15.13 11.14 -10.78
CA PHE A 129 13.96 12.02 -10.71
C PHE A 129 14.12 13.27 -11.57
N ASN A 130 15.29 13.93 -11.53
CA ASN A 130 15.52 15.17 -12.30
C ASN A 130 15.52 14.95 -13.81
N ASN A 131 15.88 13.75 -14.26
CA ASN A 131 15.82 13.37 -15.67
C ASN A 131 14.42 12.88 -16.10
N TRP A 132 13.47 12.78 -15.17
CA TRP A 132 12.11 12.37 -15.47
C TRP A 132 11.20 13.58 -15.67
N ASP A 133 10.56 13.62 -16.84
CA ASP A 133 9.49 14.58 -17.09
C ASP A 133 8.19 14.09 -16.44
N SER A 134 7.89 14.65 -15.27
CA SER A 134 6.65 14.37 -14.53
C SER A 134 5.36 14.79 -15.26
N THR A 135 5.47 15.57 -16.34
CA THR A 135 4.34 16.01 -17.17
C THR A 135 4.16 15.18 -18.44
N ALA A 136 5.19 14.44 -18.85
CA ALA A 136 5.09 13.50 -19.96
C ALA A 136 4.29 12.25 -19.54
N LYS A 137 3.54 11.66 -20.49
CA LYS A 137 2.86 10.36 -20.32
C LYS A 137 3.82 9.16 -20.15
N GLY A 138 5.10 9.42 -19.87
CA GLY A 138 6.10 8.39 -19.60
C GLY A 138 5.79 7.64 -18.30
N LEU A 139 6.42 6.48 -18.11
CA LEU A 139 6.37 5.80 -16.82
C LEU A 139 7.07 6.68 -15.77
N PRO A 140 6.58 6.74 -14.52
CA PRO A 140 7.37 7.30 -13.43
C PRO A 140 8.73 6.60 -13.37
N PRO A 141 9.77 7.23 -12.77
CA PRO A 141 11.04 6.57 -12.64
C PRO A 141 10.78 5.24 -11.92
N ARG A 142 11.25 4.14 -12.50
CA ARG A 142 10.95 2.80 -12.00
C ARG A 142 11.38 2.71 -10.54
N ALA A 143 10.55 2.08 -9.72
CA ALA A 143 10.84 1.85 -8.31
C ALA A 143 12.21 1.17 -8.19
N LEU A 144 13.18 1.88 -7.62
CA LEU A 144 14.45 1.27 -7.24
C LEU A 144 14.21 0.54 -5.92
N LEU A 145 14.45 -0.77 -5.94
CA LEU A 145 14.78 -1.50 -4.73
C LEU A 145 16.24 -1.21 -4.44
N LEU A 146 16.52 -0.60 -3.30
CA LEU A 146 17.90 -0.53 -2.85
C LEU A 146 18.33 -1.94 -2.40
N ASP A 147 19.28 -2.50 -3.16
CA ASP A 147 20.06 -3.69 -2.79
C ASP A 147 20.59 -3.51 -1.35
N PRO A 148 20.84 -4.60 -0.59
CA PRO A 148 20.90 -4.56 0.86
C PRO A 148 21.82 -3.43 1.36
N ILE A 149 21.17 -2.37 1.83
CA ILE A 149 21.79 -1.24 2.51
C ILE A 149 22.65 -1.83 3.63
N SER A 150 23.93 -1.44 3.72
CA SER A 150 24.71 -1.71 4.92
C SER A 150 23.92 -1.15 6.10
N ASP A 151 23.50 -2.01 7.03
CA ASP A 151 22.65 -1.70 8.18
C ASP A 151 21.12 -1.71 7.95
N ARG A 152 20.59 -2.37 6.90
CA ARG A 152 19.13 -2.53 6.66
C ARG A 152 18.36 -2.98 7.91
N THR A 153 18.91 -3.92 8.68
CA THR A 153 18.30 -4.42 9.93
C THR A 153 18.20 -3.36 11.00
N GLU A 154 19.25 -2.56 11.19
CA GLU A 154 19.24 -1.49 12.19
C GLU A 154 18.29 -0.37 11.77
N TRP A 155 18.26 -0.01 10.48
CA TRP A 155 17.30 0.95 9.97
C TRP A 155 15.86 0.47 10.08
N GLN A 156 15.56 -0.78 9.71
CA GLN A 156 14.22 -1.35 9.91
C GLN A 156 13.79 -1.26 11.37
N ARG A 157 14.68 -1.66 12.29
CA ARG A 157 14.43 -1.56 13.73
C ARG A 157 14.16 -0.11 14.17
N ARG A 158 14.93 0.86 13.67
CA ARG A 158 14.74 2.29 13.99
C ARG A 158 13.40 2.80 13.50
N VAL A 159 13.04 2.52 12.25
CA VAL A 159 11.77 2.96 11.65
C VAL A 159 10.57 2.31 12.34
N HIS A 160 10.62 1.00 12.58
CA HIS A 160 9.57 0.28 13.32
C HIS A 160 9.32 0.86 14.73
N ASN A 161 10.37 1.33 15.42
CA ASN A 161 10.22 1.93 16.75
C ASN A 161 9.82 3.42 16.72
N ASP A 162 10.08 4.12 15.63
CA ASP A 162 9.90 5.57 15.49
C ASP A 162 9.74 5.95 14.01
N ALA A 163 8.50 6.25 13.61
CA ALA A 163 8.15 6.56 12.22
C ALA A 163 8.94 7.75 11.65
N SER A 164 9.39 8.69 12.49
CA SER A 164 10.23 9.83 12.06
C SER A 164 11.57 9.38 11.46
N GLN A 165 12.06 8.20 11.84
CA GLN A 165 13.30 7.64 11.32
C GLN A 165 13.21 7.26 9.84
N PHE A 166 12.01 7.14 9.26
CA PHE A 166 11.85 6.88 7.83
C PHE A 166 12.37 8.03 6.98
N LEU A 167 12.14 9.28 7.42
CA LEU A 167 12.72 10.46 6.78
C LEU A 167 14.24 10.48 6.92
N GLU A 168 14.76 10.13 8.10
CA GLU A 168 16.21 10.07 8.35
C GLU A 168 16.88 8.97 7.54
N LEU A 169 16.22 7.83 7.31
CA LEU A 169 16.66 6.79 6.38
C LEU A 169 16.78 7.35 4.95
N CYS A 170 15.75 8.03 4.46
CA CYS A 170 15.78 8.64 3.13
C CYS A 170 16.93 9.64 2.98
N LYS A 171 17.15 10.49 3.99
CA LYS A 171 18.27 11.44 4.05
C LYS A 171 19.62 10.74 4.04
N HIS A 172 19.78 9.69 4.86
CA HIS A 172 21.02 8.93 4.97
C HIS A 172 21.43 8.31 3.63
N LEU A 173 20.46 7.79 2.89
CA LEU A 173 20.65 7.17 1.59
C LEU A 173 20.65 8.16 0.42
N ASN A 174 20.34 9.44 0.70
CA ASN A 174 20.20 10.49 -0.31
C ASN A 174 19.22 10.11 -1.44
N VAL A 175 18.07 9.54 -1.06
CA VAL A 175 16.97 9.15 -1.96
C VAL A 175 15.65 9.77 -1.51
N ILE A 176 14.66 9.76 -2.39
CA ILE A 176 13.28 10.14 -2.05
C ILE A 176 12.34 8.92 -2.21
N PRO A 177 11.34 8.75 -1.33
CA PRO A 177 10.29 7.76 -1.53
C PRO A 177 9.59 7.99 -2.87
N ASN A 178 9.38 6.93 -3.65
CA ASN A 178 8.80 7.07 -4.99
C ASN A 178 7.27 7.14 -4.95
N LEU A 179 6.76 8.31 -4.58
CA LEU A 179 5.31 8.54 -4.44
C LEU A 179 4.54 8.39 -5.77
N TRP A 180 5.19 8.66 -6.89
CA TRP A 180 4.59 8.63 -8.24
C TRP A 180 4.46 7.22 -8.81
N ALA A 181 5.18 6.24 -8.27
CA ALA A 181 5.02 4.83 -8.63
C ALA A 181 3.84 4.16 -7.93
N LEU A 182 3.21 4.81 -6.96
CA LEU A 182 2.02 4.30 -6.27
C LEU A 182 0.77 4.74 -7.04
N HIS A 183 -0.11 3.80 -7.35
CA HIS A 183 -1.39 4.06 -7.98
C HIS A 183 -2.52 3.61 -7.07
N GLU A 184 -3.54 4.43 -6.88
CA GLU A 184 -4.70 4.06 -6.05
C GLU A 184 -5.46 2.89 -6.69
N TRP A 185 -5.61 1.79 -5.95
CA TRP A 185 -6.24 0.55 -6.42
C TRP A 185 -7.67 0.37 -5.89
N SER A 186 -7.85 0.60 -4.58
CA SER A 186 -9.11 0.47 -3.88
C SER A 186 -9.10 1.28 -2.58
N VAL A 187 -10.30 1.67 -2.12
CA VAL A 187 -10.48 2.35 -0.85
C VAL A 187 -11.58 1.67 -0.06
N TRP A 188 -11.28 1.37 1.19
CA TRP A 188 -12.06 0.45 1.97
C TRP A 188 -12.24 0.95 3.39
N ARG A 189 -13.49 0.98 3.85
CA ARG A 189 -13.83 1.16 5.26
C ARG A 189 -14.06 -0.19 5.89
N THR A 190 -13.49 -0.44 7.06
CA THR A 190 -13.73 -1.68 7.81
C THR A 190 -15.22 -1.81 8.15
N ALA A 191 -15.77 -3.03 8.21
CA ALA A 191 -17.17 -3.22 8.60
C ALA A 191 -17.50 -2.54 9.94
N ALA A 192 -18.70 -1.96 10.04
CA ALA A 192 -19.15 -1.24 11.23
C ALA A 192 -19.18 -2.11 12.50
N THR A 193 -19.30 -3.43 12.34
CA THR A 193 -19.32 -4.44 13.40
C THR A 193 -17.92 -4.86 13.88
N ALA A 194 -16.85 -4.44 13.21
CA ALA A 194 -15.49 -4.80 13.60
C ALA A 194 -15.03 -4.02 14.85
N ASN A 195 -14.23 -4.69 15.69
CA ASN A 195 -13.65 -4.08 16.89
C ASN A 195 -12.59 -3.03 16.56
N ARG A 196 -11.74 -3.31 15.56
CA ARG A 196 -10.74 -2.38 15.05
C ARG A 196 -11.27 -1.80 13.74
N LYS A 197 -11.27 -0.47 13.65
CA LYS A 197 -11.92 0.28 12.57
C LYS A 197 -10.91 1.14 11.84
N TYR A 198 -10.79 0.90 10.55
CA TYR A 198 -9.88 1.61 9.67
C TYR A 198 -10.58 2.06 8.39
N ASP A 199 -10.15 3.22 7.91
CA ASP A 199 -10.31 3.63 6.52
C ASP A 199 -8.95 3.40 5.87
N THR A 200 -8.91 2.48 4.90
CA THR A 200 -7.68 1.99 4.28
C THR A 200 -7.68 2.30 2.80
N VAL A 201 -6.64 2.97 2.33
CA VAL A 201 -6.31 3.07 0.91
C VAL A 201 -5.31 1.97 0.55
N TYR A 202 -5.56 1.27 -0.54
CA TYR A 202 -4.61 0.34 -1.11
C TYR A 202 -3.98 0.99 -2.34
N TYR A 203 -2.66 1.15 -2.29
CA TYR A 203 -1.87 1.54 -3.44
C TYR A 203 -1.29 0.30 -4.09
N VAL A 204 -1.18 0.30 -5.41
CA VAL A 204 -0.47 -0.72 -6.18
C VAL A 204 0.78 -0.12 -6.81
N THR A 205 1.86 -0.90 -6.82
CA THR A 205 3.09 -0.56 -7.54
C THR A 205 3.74 -1.82 -8.08
N THR A 206 4.51 -1.68 -9.15
CA THR A 206 5.17 -2.79 -9.83
C THR A 206 6.68 -2.62 -9.79
N LEU A 207 7.37 -3.73 -9.55
CA LEU A 207 8.82 -3.86 -9.58
C LEU A 207 9.24 -4.55 -10.87
N ASP A 208 10.32 -4.07 -11.47
CA ASP A 208 10.89 -4.70 -12.67
C ASP A 208 11.68 -5.97 -12.37
N ASN A 209 12.09 -6.16 -11.12
CA ASN A 209 12.84 -7.31 -10.62
C ASN A 209 12.00 -8.59 -10.68
N ASP A 210 12.68 -9.73 -10.84
CA ASP A 210 12.05 -11.03 -10.58
C ASP A 210 11.76 -11.17 -9.09
N ALA A 211 10.55 -11.63 -8.74
CA ALA A 211 10.09 -11.82 -7.37
C ALA A 211 11.08 -12.65 -6.52
N LYS A 212 11.79 -13.61 -7.13
CA LYS A 212 12.77 -14.47 -6.45
C LYS A 212 14.07 -13.74 -6.12
N GLU A 213 14.37 -12.65 -6.83
CA GLU A 213 15.55 -11.81 -6.60
C GLU A 213 15.29 -10.72 -5.55
N VAL A 214 14.03 -10.47 -5.20
CA VAL A 214 13.67 -9.48 -4.19
C VAL A 214 13.98 -10.01 -2.78
N SER A 215 15.06 -9.50 -2.19
CA SER A 215 15.45 -9.81 -0.81
C SER A 215 14.48 -9.16 0.19
N LEU A 216 13.79 -9.98 0.99
CA LEU A 216 12.91 -9.54 2.08
C LEU A 216 13.64 -9.58 3.42
N LEU A 217 13.37 -8.61 4.29
CA LEU A 217 13.78 -8.62 5.69
C LEU A 217 12.52 -8.52 6.55
N LEU A 218 12.11 -9.63 7.17
CA LEU A 218 10.85 -9.69 7.90
C LEU A 218 11.03 -9.16 9.32
N GLU A 219 10.15 -8.25 9.75
CA GLU A 219 10.07 -7.84 11.15
C GLU A 219 9.34 -8.94 11.95
N PRO A 220 10.01 -9.60 12.90
CA PRO A 220 9.49 -10.82 13.52
C PRO A 220 8.31 -10.63 14.48
N HIS A 221 8.06 -9.44 15.00
CA HIS A 221 6.91 -9.18 15.88
C HIS A 221 5.61 -8.97 15.10
N GLU A 222 5.71 -8.50 13.85
CA GLU A 222 4.56 -8.21 12.99
C GLU A 222 4.35 -9.26 11.91
N VAL A 223 5.42 -9.84 11.36
CA VAL A 223 5.41 -10.72 10.19
C VAL A 223 6.00 -12.10 10.52
N ALA A 224 5.15 -13.12 10.46
CA ALA A 224 5.57 -14.52 10.67
C ALA A 224 6.24 -15.13 9.43
N SER A 225 5.72 -14.80 8.24
CA SER A 225 6.29 -15.24 6.96
C SER A 225 5.84 -14.33 5.82
N ALA A 226 6.52 -14.38 4.69
CA ALA A 226 6.14 -13.68 3.47
C ALA A 226 6.16 -14.62 2.27
N HIS A 227 5.31 -14.32 1.29
CA HIS A 227 5.11 -15.16 0.12
C HIS A 227 4.88 -14.31 -1.12
N TRP A 228 5.61 -14.64 -2.19
CA TRP A 228 5.29 -14.20 -3.53
C TRP A 228 4.34 -15.23 -4.15
N MET A 229 3.14 -14.79 -4.52
CA MET A 229 2.11 -15.66 -5.11
C MET A 229 1.43 -14.97 -6.29
N SER A 230 1.09 -15.72 -7.34
CA SER A 230 0.20 -15.19 -8.38
C SER A 230 -1.19 -14.88 -7.78
N PRO A 231 -1.98 -13.98 -8.38
CA PRO A 231 -3.35 -13.69 -7.91
C PRO A 231 -4.21 -14.95 -7.77
N LYS A 232 -4.14 -15.85 -8.75
CA LYS A 232 -4.91 -17.11 -8.76
C LYS A 232 -4.44 -18.09 -7.69
N GLU A 233 -3.15 -18.12 -7.38
CA GLU A 233 -2.61 -18.93 -6.30
C GLU A 233 -3.08 -18.42 -4.94
N ALA A 234 -3.00 -17.10 -4.69
CA ALA A 234 -3.48 -16.49 -3.46
C ALA A 234 -4.98 -16.74 -3.26
N TRP A 235 -5.78 -16.62 -4.32
CA TRP A 235 -7.20 -16.98 -4.30
C TRP A 235 -7.41 -18.45 -3.93
N SER A 236 -6.74 -19.38 -4.63
CA SER A 236 -6.93 -20.82 -4.43
C SER A 236 -6.54 -21.26 -3.02
N ARG A 237 -5.41 -20.77 -2.51
CA ARG A 237 -4.94 -21.03 -1.13
C ARG A 237 -5.86 -20.42 -0.06
N SER A 238 -6.60 -19.36 -0.40
CA SER A 238 -7.63 -18.82 0.48
C SER A 238 -8.88 -19.71 0.51
N GLN A 239 -9.27 -20.25 -0.64
CA GLN A 239 -10.41 -21.16 -0.76
C GLN A 239 -10.18 -22.51 -0.07
N ASP A 240 -8.96 -23.06 -0.14
CA ASP A 240 -8.61 -24.33 0.50
C ASP A 240 -8.23 -24.20 1.99
N GLY A 241 -8.16 -22.97 2.51
CA GLY A 241 -7.86 -22.68 3.91
C GLY A 241 -6.37 -22.68 4.28
N THR A 242 -5.46 -22.83 3.32
CA THR A 242 -4.01 -22.73 3.53
C THR A 242 -3.61 -21.34 4.01
N ILE A 243 -4.23 -20.30 3.45
CA ILE A 243 -4.14 -18.93 3.95
C ILE A 243 -5.54 -18.40 4.23
N TRP A 244 -5.64 -17.36 5.04
CA TRP A 244 -6.87 -16.63 5.23
C TRP A 244 -6.68 -15.20 4.73
N LEU A 245 -7.47 -14.80 3.73
CA LEU A 245 -7.54 -13.42 3.27
C LEU A 245 -8.81 -12.76 3.85
N PRO A 246 -8.72 -11.55 4.42
CA PRO A 246 -9.91 -10.79 4.75
C PRO A 246 -10.71 -10.50 3.46
N PHE A 247 -12.03 -10.37 3.59
CA PHE A 247 -12.95 -10.21 2.45
C PHE A 247 -12.49 -9.15 1.43
N MET A 248 -11.97 -8.02 1.92
CA MET A 248 -11.48 -6.90 1.11
C MET A 248 -10.35 -7.32 0.18
N LEU A 249 -9.39 -8.09 0.72
CA LEU A 249 -8.26 -8.62 -0.04
C LEU A 249 -8.69 -9.77 -0.93
N LEU A 250 -9.68 -10.57 -0.53
CA LEU A 250 -10.25 -11.59 -1.41
C LEU A 250 -10.89 -10.94 -2.65
N TYR A 251 -11.63 -9.84 -2.46
CA TYR A 251 -12.22 -9.06 -3.55
C TYR A 251 -11.15 -8.43 -4.45
N ASP A 252 -10.15 -7.77 -3.87
CA ASP A 252 -9.08 -7.17 -4.66
C ASP A 252 -8.21 -8.22 -5.37
N THR A 253 -7.99 -9.39 -4.76
CA THR A 253 -7.33 -10.53 -5.41
C THR A 253 -8.14 -11.00 -6.62
N ALA A 254 -9.46 -11.12 -6.50
CA ALA A 254 -10.33 -11.47 -7.63
C ALA A 254 -10.28 -10.42 -8.76
N ARG A 255 -10.16 -9.13 -8.43
CA ARG A 255 -9.95 -8.08 -9.45
C ARG A 255 -8.61 -8.27 -10.16
N LEU A 256 -7.53 -8.51 -9.41
CA LEU A 256 -6.18 -8.74 -9.93
C LEU A 256 -6.09 -9.99 -10.80
N MET A 257 -6.91 -11.03 -10.53
CA MET A 257 -6.96 -12.23 -11.38
C MET A 257 -7.33 -11.96 -12.84
N ASN A 258 -7.94 -10.81 -13.17
CA ASN A 258 -8.26 -10.44 -14.55
C ASN A 258 -7.08 -9.84 -15.32
N LEU A 259 -5.96 -9.56 -14.64
CA LEU A 259 -4.76 -8.96 -15.23
C LEU A 259 -3.67 -10.02 -15.21
N HIS A 260 -3.37 -10.62 -16.36
CA HIS A 260 -2.44 -11.76 -16.44
C HIS A 260 -0.99 -11.34 -16.63
N ARG A 261 -0.80 -10.11 -17.14
CA ARG A 261 0.52 -9.60 -17.48
C ARG A 261 0.95 -8.47 -16.56
N TRP A 262 2.22 -8.46 -16.17
CA TRP A 262 2.85 -7.44 -15.34
C TRP A 262 2.69 -6.05 -15.97
N GLN A 263 2.90 -5.97 -17.28
CA GLN A 263 2.76 -4.73 -18.04
C GLN A 263 1.30 -4.26 -18.07
N GLU A 264 0.36 -5.20 -18.20
CA GLU A 264 -1.08 -4.91 -18.16
C GLU A 264 -1.49 -4.37 -16.80
N LEU A 265 -1.01 -4.95 -15.69
CA LEU A 265 -1.23 -4.44 -14.34
C LEU A 265 -0.67 -3.03 -14.17
N ALA A 266 0.57 -2.80 -14.61
CA ALA A 266 1.23 -1.50 -14.52
C ALA A 266 0.45 -0.42 -15.30
N ASP A 267 0.09 -0.71 -16.55
CA ASP A 267 -0.65 0.22 -17.39
C ASP A 267 -2.07 0.45 -16.88
N PHE A 268 -2.80 -0.61 -16.52
CA PHE A 268 -4.16 -0.47 -16.00
C PHE A 268 -4.19 0.40 -14.74
N SER A 269 -3.29 0.13 -13.79
CA SER A 269 -3.23 0.86 -12.52
C SER A 269 -2.96 2.34 -12.73
N ARG A 270 -2.03 2.67 -13.64
CA ARG A 270 -1.71 4.05 -14.02
C ARG A 270 -2.88 4.76 -14.69
N HIS A 271 -3.54 4.13 -15.67
CA HIS A 271 -4.67 4.75 -16.36
C HIS A 271 -5.89 4.90 -15.44
N ARG A 272 -6.09 3.97 -14.51
CA ARG A 272 -7.24 3.98 -13.59
C ARG A 272 -7.05 4.98 -12.44
N SER A 273 -5.81 5.36 -12.09
CA SER A 273 -5.55 6.20 -10.92
C SER A 273 -6.13 7.61 -11.01
N ILE A 274 -6.39 8.13 -12.22
CA ILE A 274 -7.02 9.46 -12.42
C ILE A 274 -8.50 9.50 -12.00
N TRP A 275 -9.12 8.33 -11.83
CA TRP A 275 -10.53 8.25 -11.47
C TRP A 275 -10.74 8.11 -9.97
N GLY A 276 -9.68 8.06 -9.16
CA GLY A 276 -9.74 7.89 -7.72
C GLY A 276 -10.45 6.60 -7.29
N GLY A 277 -10.62 6.44 -5.99
CA GLY A 277 -11.30 5.29 -5.39
C GLY A 277 -12.57 5.72 -4.68
N THR A 278 -13.65 5.02 -4.97
CA THR A 278 -14.85 5.06 -4.14
C THR A 278 -14.55 4.33 -2.84
N MET A 279 -14.89 4.93 -1.70
CA MET A 279 -14.78 4.23 -0.42
C MET A 279 -15.90 3.22 -0.31
N VAL A 280 -15.53 1.96 -0.17
CA VAL A 280 -16.47 0.85 -0.08
C VAL A 280 -16.48 0.27 1.33
N GLN A 281 -17.66 -0.12 1.85
CA GLN A 281 -17.78 -0.76 3.17
C GLN A 281 -18.50 -2.12 3.07
N PRO A 282 -17.90 -3.23 3.54
CA PRO A 282 -18.56 -4.51 3.57
C PRO A 282 -19.61 -4.54 4.68
N VAL A 283 -20.75 -5.15 4.37
CA VAL A 283 -21.84 -5.40 5.30
C VAL A 283 -21.97 -6.90 5.48
N TYR A 284 -21.65 -7.35 6.69
CA TYR A 284 -21.85 -8.74 7.10
C TYR A 284 -23.24 -8.90 7.68
N TYR A 285 -24.04 -9.81 7.11
CA TYR A 285 -25.35 -10.18 7.65
C TYR A 285 -25.43 -11.69 7.81
N ARG A 286 -26.10 -12.14 8.87
CA ARG A 286 -26.36 -13.56 9.09
C ARG A 286 -27.60 -13.94 8.29
N SER A 287 -27.47 -14.85 7.34
CA SER A 287 -28.63 -15.44 6.67
C SER A 287 -28.96 -16.78 7.35
N TRP A 288 -30.17 -16.89 7.90
CA TRP A 288 -30.68 -18.16 8.41
C TRP A 288 -31.30 -18.92 7.24
N ARG A 289 -30.58 -19.91 6.69
CA ARG A 289 -31.20 -20.95 5.85
C ARG A 289 -31.36 -22.21 6.70
N LEU A 290 -32.56 -22.77 6.68
CA LEU A 290 -33.06 -23.80 7.59
C LEU A 290 -32.21 -25.08 7.74
N HIS A 291 -31.14 -25.31 6.98
CA HIS A 291 -30.28 -26.50 7.18
C HIS A 291 -28.75 -26.30 7.07
N THR A 292 -28.23 -25.07 6.97
CA THR A 292 -26.76 -24.84 7.03
C THR A 292 -26.47 -23.37 7.32
N ASN A 293 -25.68 -23.08 8.37
CA ASN A 293 -25.20 -21.73 8.66
C ASN A 293 -24.17 -21.29 7.61
N TYR A 294 -24.48 -20.28 6.81
CA TYR A 294 -23.51 -19.59 5.95
C TYR A 294 -23.39 -18.13 6.38
N HIS A 295 -22.17 -17.59 6.36
CA HIS A 295 -21.94 -16.16 6.46
C HIS A 295 -21.96 -15.56 5.05
N SER A 296 -22.95 -14.73 4.76
CA SER A 296 -23.04 -13.99 3.49
C SER A 296 -22.46 -12.60 3.69
N VAL A 297 -21.64 -12.15 2.73
CA VAL A 297 -21.03 -10.80 2.73
C VAL A 297 -21.57 -10.02 1.56
N GLY A 298 -22.14 -8.85 1.82
CA GLY A 298 -22.53 -7.86 0.82
C GLY A 298 -21.63 -6.63 0.89
N VAL A 299 -21.71 -5.77 -0.12
CA VAL A 299 -20.91 -4.55 -0.23
C VAL A 299 -21.86 -3.37 -0.42
N VAL A 300 -21.60 -2.26 0.28
CA VAL A 300 -22.32 -0.99 0.09
C VAL A 300 -21.32 0.05 -0.42
N GLU A 301 -21.69 0.69 -1.52
CA GLU A 301 -20.98 1.83 -2.14
C GLU A 301 -21.42 3.16 -1.51
#